data_AF-A0A2H3K2E6-F1
#
_entry.id   AF-A0A2H3K2E6-F1
#
_cell.length_a   1.000
_cell.length_b   1.000
_cell.length_c   1.000
_cell.angle_alpha   90.00
_cell.angle_beta   90.00
_cell.angle_gamma   90.00
#
_symmetry.space_group_name_H-M   'P 1'
#
loop_
_entity.id
_entity.type
_entity.pdbx_description
1 polymer ?
#
loop_
_entity_poly.entity_id
_entity_poly.type
_entity_poly.pdbx_seq_one_letter_code
_entity_poly.pdbx_strand_id
1 'polypeptide(L)'
;MRNLLSNRRKTKNDKFLVFFSTALLLLITIYVAVQSVFGEEMWIVNASFPGGQDAYLAEYASVWYQTMGTTASFILNLLADALMIFRCHVIYNDYRVLILPCIVYLGTVALGILLLYTSGVPSGDYFAGLAAKAGVAYYSTTIALNVISTSLICGRIAFFARQMRSDLNLAASSAYVNAVAIIIESALPYTLCGVAFIVSYGLGNGLEILFLSLYIMFTCISPQLIVMRVISGRAWTRQQAARTLSIVSSFGASQTMVRSAAMETSSESNGGGN
;
A
#
# COMPACT_ATOMS: atom_id res chain seq x y z
N MET A 1 -24.79 15.55 -14.11
CA MET A 1 -23.43 15.30 -13.58
C MET A 1 -23.23 15.69 -12.10
N ARG A 2 -24.29 16.00 -11.32
CA ARG A 2 -24.19 16.47 -9.91
C ARG A 2 -24.73 15.49 -8.85
N ASN A 3 -25.11 14.27 -9.22
CA ASN A 3 -25.71 13.29 -8.30
C ASN A 3 -24.75 12.20 -7.79
N LEU A 4 -23.45 12.30 -8.06
CA LEU A 4 -22.44 11.34 -7.58
C LEU A 4 -21.91 11.65 -6.17
N LEU A 5 -22.36 12.73 -5.53
CA LEU A 5 -22.07 13.05 -4.13
C LEU A 5 -23.19 12.55 -3.19
N SER A 6 -23.73 11.35 -3.47
CA SER A 6 -24.54 10.64 -2.49
C SER A 6 -23.67 10.35 -1.27
N ASN A 7 -24.08 10.98 -0.18
CA ASN A 7 -23.44 11.09 1.11
C ASN A 7 -22.98 9.71 1.62
N ARG A 8 -21.71 9.36 1.33
CA ARG A 8 -21.02 8.21 1.90
C ARG A 8 -21.00 8.41 3.41
N ARG A 9 -21.71 7.59 4.19
CA ARG A 9 -21.27 7.31 5.57
C ARG A 9 -19.91 6.62 5.46
N LYS A 10 -18.84 7.40 5.36
CA LYS A 10 -17.46 6.90 5.52
C LYS A 10 -17.42 6.22 6.88
N THR A 11 -17.19 4.91 6.89
CA THR A 11 -16.90 4.19 8.14
C THR A 11 -15.69 4.84 8.80
N LYS A 12 -15.57 4.74 10.13
CA LYS A 12 -14.43 5.33 10.88
C LYS A 12 -13.08 4.88 10.27
N ASN A 13 -13.01 3.63 9.80
CA ASN A 13 -11.83 3.05 9.16
C ASN A 13 -11.46 3.71 7.81
N ASP A 14 -12.44 4.13 7.01
CA ASP A 14 -12.17 4.80 5.73
C ASP A 14 -11.58 6.20 5.94
N LYS A 15 -12.04 6.92 6.98
CA LYS A 15 -11.46 8.24 7.34
C LYS A 15 -10.03 8.10 7.86
N PHE A 16 -9.79 7.08 8.69
CA PHE A 16 -8.46 6.74 9.20
C PHE A 16 -7.48 6.43 8.06
N LEU A 17 -7.88 5.57 7.11
CA LEU A 17 -7.04 5.22 5.95
C LEU A 17 -6.69 6.44 5.07
N VAL A 18 -7.64 7.35 4.85
CA VAL A 18 -7.36 8.57 4.06
C VAL A 18 -6.36 9.47 4.78
N PHE A 19 -6.56 9.73 6.08
CA PHE A 19 -5.62 10.51 6.88
C PHE A 19 -4.21 9.89 6.84
N PHE A 20 -4.13 8.57 7.02
CA PHE A 20 -2.88 7.83 6.96
C PHE A 20 -2.18 7.96 5.62
N SER A 21 -2.91 7.75 4.51
CA SER A 21 -2.35 7.90 3.15
C SER A 21 -1.87 9.31 2.87
N THR A 22 -2.56 10.35 3.38
CA THR A 22 -2.10 11.74 3.27
C THR A 22 -0.83 11.97 4.08
N ALA A 23 -0.72 11.41 5.29
CA ALA A 23 0.50 11.52 6.08
C ALA A 23 1.69 10.84 5.39
N LEU A 24 1.50 9.64 4.82
CA LEU A 24 2.54 8.97 4.02
C LEU A 24 2.96 9.83 2.81
N LEU A 25 2.00 10.45 2.13
CA LEU A 25 2.28 11.34 0.99
C LEU A 25 3.13 12.54 1.41
N LEU A 26 2.83 13.18 2.54
CA LEU A 26 3.61 14.31 3.03
C LEU A 26 5.04 13.90 3.38
N LEU A 27 5.22 12.75 4.05
CA LEU A 27 6.55 12.25 4.42
C LEU A 27 7.42 11.93 3.20
N ILE A 28 6.87 11.29 2.17
CA ILE A 28 7.62 11.02 0.94
C ILE A 28 7.97 12.32 0.20
N THR A 29 7.07 13.32 0.20
CA THR A 29 7.36 14.62 -0.41
C THR A 29 8.52 15.33 0.29
N ILE A 30 8.56 15.31 1.63
CA ILE A 30 9.68 15.85 2.40
C ILE A 30 10.98 15.12 2.03
N TYR A 31 10.96 13.79 2.01
CA TYR A 31 12.14 13.00 1.65
C TYR A 31 12.64 13.35 0.24
N VAL A 32 11.76 13.35 -0.77
CA VAL A 32 12.14 13.66 -2.15
C VAL A 32 12.66 15.09 -2.28
N ALA A 33 12.04 16.06 -1.61
CA ALA A 33 12.51 17.45 -1.65
C ALA A 33 13.91 17.60 -1.07
N VAL A 34 14.18 16.97 0.08
CA VAL A 34 15.52 16.96 0.70
C VAL A 34 16.54 16.32 -0.24
N GLN A 35 16.22 15.16 -0.83
CA GLN A 35 17.14 14.47 -1.73
C GLN A 35 17.40 15.23 -3.02
N SER A 36 16.41 15.97 -3.54
CA SER A 36 16.60 16.83 -4.71
C SER A 36 17.56 17.98 -4.41
N VAL A 37 17.40 18.66 -3.27
CA VAL A 37 18.30 19.75 -2.85
C VAL A 37 19.71 19.22 -2.60
N PHE A 38 19.83 18.09 -1.90
CA PHE A 38 21.14 17.46 -1.67
C PHE A 38 21.80 17.04 -2.99
N GLY A 39 21.01 16.53 -3.94
CA GLY A 39 21.50 16.20 -5.26
C GLY A 39 21.98 17.43 -6.04
N GLU A 40 21.25 18.54 -6.00
CA GLU A 40 21.70 19.80 -6.62
C GLU A 40 23.04 20.27 -6.03
N GLU A 41 23.16 20.28 -4.71
CA GLU A 41 24.39 20.68 -4.03
C GLU A 41 25.58 19.77 -4.38
N MET A 42 25.35 18.47 -4.47
CA MET A 42 26.40 17.48 -4.75
C MET A 42 26.81 17.44 -6.24
N TRP A 43 25.85 17.45 -7.16
CA TRP A 43 26.09 17.23 -8.60
C TRP A 43 26.30 18.52 -9.39
N ILE A 44 25.76 19.66 -8.94
CA ILE A 44 25.78 20.93 -9.68
C ILE A 44 26.67 21.94 -8.98
N VAL A 45 26.36 22.29 -7.72
CA VAL A 45 27.04 23.39 -7.01
C VAL A 45 28.47 23.00 -6.64
N ASN A 46 28.65 21.81 -6.07
CA ASN A 46 29.95 21.32 -5.59
C ASN A 46 30.51 20.19 -6.48
N ALA A 47 30.26 20.26 -7.80
CA ALA A 47 30.70 19.22 -8.74
C ALA A 47 32.23 19.00 -8.76
N SER A 48 33.02 20.02 -8.41
CA SER A 48 34.49 19.97 -8.33
C SER A 48 35.02 19.75 -6.91
N PHE A 49 34.21 19.22 -5.99
CA PHE A 49 34.63 18.96 -4.62
C PHE A 49 35.86 18.02 -4.56
N PRO A 50 36.88 18.30 -3.72
CA PRO A 50 38.05 17.44 -3.60
C PRO A 50 37.65 16.03 -3.15
N GLY A 51 37.95 15.02 -3.97
CA GLY A 51 37.53 13.63 -3.72
C GLY A 51 36.21 13.22 -4.40
N GLY A 52 35.60 14.12 -5.17
CA GLY A 52 34.41 13.84 -5.96
C GLY A 52 33.11 13.76 -5.14
N GLN A 53 32.07 13.22 -5.76
CA GLN A 53 30.72 13.18 -5.18
C GLN A 53 30.62 12.24 -3.98
N ASP A 54 31.38 11.14 -3.99
CA ASP A 54 31.38 10.17 -2.88
C ASP A 54 31.99 10.78 -1.60
N ALA A 55 33.04 11.59 -1.74
CA ALA A 55 33.64 12.32 -0.62
C ALA A 55 32.70 13.39 -0.08
N TYR A 56 32.00 14.12 -0.96
CA TYR A 56 30.97 15.09 -0.56
C TYR A 56 29.84 14.38 0.19
N LEU A 57 29.38 13.23 -0.31
CA LEU A 57 28.33 12.46 0.32
C LEU A 57 28.74 11.99 1.72
N ALA A 58 29.95 11.47 1.89
CA ALA A 58 30.45 11.01 3.18
C ALA A 58 30.58 12.17 4.21
N GLU A 59 31.04 13.34 3.78
CA GLU A 59 31.26 14.48 4.66
C GLU A 59 29.95 15.21 5.04
N TYR A 60 29.01 15.30 4.09
CA TYR A 60 27.75 16.01 4.29
C TYR A 60 26.54 15.09 4.57
N ALA A 61 26.77 13.78 4.77
CA ALA A 61 25.71 12.81 5.12
C ALA A 61 24.96 13.18 6.42
N SER A 62 25.64 13.80 7.39
CA SER A 62 25.08 14.12 8.71
C SER A 62 24.51 15.54 8.83
N VAL A 63 24.39 16.29 7.73
CA VAL A 63 23.85 17.66 7.78
C VAL A 63 22.38 17.64 8.20
N TRP A 64 21.96 18.65 8.97
CA TRP A 64 20.62 18.72 9.58
C TRP A 64 19.46 18.43 8.60
N TYR A 65 19.54 18.93 7.37
CA TYR A 65 18.46 18.73 6.38
C TYR A 65 18.46 17.31 5.81
N GLN A 66 19.63 16.67 5.64
CA GLN A 66 19.75 15.25 5.28
C GLN A 66 19.22 14.34 6.40
N THR A 67 19.59 14.64 7.64
CA THR A 67 19.07 13.94 8.83
C THR A 67 17.55 14.06 8.92
N MET A 68 16.98 15.21 8.57
CA MET A 68 15.53 15.38 8.49
C MET A 68 14.90 14.50 7.40
N GLY A 69 15.49 14.45 6.20
CA GLY A 69 15.01 13.61 5.10
C GLY A 69 15.05 12.11 5.43
N THR A 70 16.19 11.63 5.94
CA THR A 70 16.37 10.23 6.36
C THR A 70 15.46 9.85 7.53
N THR A 71 15.23 10.75 8.48
CA THR A 71 14.23 10.54 9.55
C THR A 71 12.82 10.46 8.98
N ALA A 72 12.46 11.31 8.01
CA ALA A 72 11.15 11.27 7.36
C ALA A 72 10.92 9.94 6.60
N SER A 73 11.93 9.42 5.90
CA SER A 73 11.84 8.12 5.22
C SER A 73 11.78 6.95 6.20
N PHE A 74 12.42 7.06 7.36
CA PHE A 74 12.29 6.07 8.43
C PHE A 74 10.86 6.04 9.00
N ILE A 75 10.29 7.20 9.35
CA ILE A 75 8.91 7.30 9.83
C ILE A 75 7.93 6.80 8.76
N LEU A 76 8.18 7.10 7.48
CA LEU A 76 7.39 6.59 6.35
C LEU A 76 7.37 5.05 6.33
N ASN A 77 8.53 4.39 6.42
CA ASN A 77 8.63 2.93 6.47
C ASN A 77 7.87 2.36 7.68
N LEU A 78 8.07 2.96 8.85
CA LEU A 78 7.43 2.53 10.08
C LEU A 78 5.90 2.57 9.98
N LEU A 79 5.36 3.66 9.43
CA LEU A 79 3.94 3.80 9.17
C LEU A 79 3.46 2.79 8.11
N ALA A 80 4.20 2.59 7.02
CA ALA A 80 3.84 1.62 6.00
C ALA A 80 3.73 0.19 6.56
N ASP A 81 4.69 -0.22 7.40
CA ASP A 81 4.72 -1.52 8.06
C ASP A 81 3.55 -1.66 9.07
N ALA A 82 3.28 -0.63 9.87
CA ALA A 82 2.15 -0.61 10.79
C ALA A 82 0.81 -0.78 10.07
N LEU A 83 0.65 -0.16 8.89
CA LEU A 83 -0.54 -0.33 8.06
C LEU A 83 -0.67 -1.75 7.53
N MET A 84 0.43 -2.41 7.16
CA MET A 84 0.42 -3.81 6.75
C MET A 84 -0.04 -4.75 7.88
N ILE A 85 0.45 -4.52 9.10
CA ILE A 85 0.04 -5.29 10.29
C ILE A 85 -1.45 -5.05 10.59
N PHE A 86 -1.91 -3.79 10.54
CA PHE A 86 -3.33 -3.46 10.71
C PHE A 86 -4.22 -4.21 9.69
N ARG A 87 -3.77 -4.34 8.44
CA ARG A 87 -4.52 -5.10 7.43
C ARG A 87 -4.52 -6.60 7.71
N CYS A 88 -3.41 -7.15 8.17
CA CYS A 88 -3.34 -8.54 8.60
C CYS A 88 -4.33 -8.82 9.75
N HIS A 89 -4.40 -7.91 10.74
CA HIS A 89 -5.37 -7.96 11.84
C HIS A 89 -6.82 -8.04 11.34
N VAL A 90 -7.20 -7.11 10.45
CA VAL A 90 -8.58 -7.03 9.93
C VAL A 90 -8.98 -8.28 9.14
N ILE A 91 -8.03 -8.97 8.51
CA ILE A 91 -8.30 -10.15 7.66
C ILE A 91 -8.36 -11.44 8.47
N TYR A 92 -7.46 -11.64 9.43
CA TYR A 92 -7.40 -12.88 10.20
C TYR A 92 -8.38 -12.91 11.37
N ASN A 93 -8.70 -11.75 11.97
CA ASN A 93 -9.53 -11.64 13.17
C ASN A 93 -9.08 -12.56 14.33
N ASP A 94 -7.80 -12.94 14.34
CA ASP A 94 -7.14 -13.76 15.35
C ASP A 94 -5.77 -13.17 15.64
N TYR A 95 -5.52 -12.87 16.92
CA TYR A 95 -4.31 -12.21 17.39
C TYR A 95 -3.07 -13.10 17.30
N ARG A 96 -3.22 -14.43 17.26
CA ARG A 96 -2.08 -15.38 17.26
C ARG A 96 -1.19 -15.23 16.03
N VAL A 97 -1.80 -14.98 14.88
CA VAL A 97 -1.09 -14.83 13.59
C VAL A 97 -0.31 -13.51 13.53
N LEU A 98 -0.66 -12.53 14.37
CA LEU A 98 0.00 -11.22 14.40
C LEU A 98 1.24 -11.19 15.30
N ILE A 99 1.42 -12.16 16.18
CA ILE A 99 2.56 -12.20 17.10
C ILE A 99 3.88 -12.12 16.33
N LEU A 100 4.00 -12.90 15.26
CA LEU A 100 5.22 -12.95 14.46
C LEU A 100 5.49 -11.62 13.72
N PRO A 101 4.56 -11.05 12.93
CA PRO A 101 4.74 -9.73 12.32
C PRO A 101 5.04 -8.62 13.33
N CYS A 102 4.39 -8.64 14.51
CA CYS A 102 4.63 -7.65 15.56
C CYS A 102 6.03 -7.74 16.16
N ILE A 103 6.55 -8.95 16.40
CA ILE A 103 7.93 -9.13 16.90
C ILE A 103 8.93 -8.62 15.87
N VAL A 104 8.75 -8.98 14.60
CA VAL A 104 9.64 -8.53 13.52
C VAL A 104 9.59 -7.00 13.39
N TYR A 105 8.40 -6.39 13.52
CA TYR A 105 8.23 -4.93 13.52
C TYR A 105 8.91 -4.22 14.69
N LEU A 106 8.88 -4.78 15.91
CA LEU A 106 9.65 -4.23 17.01
C LEU A 106 11.16 -4.30 16.74
N GLY A 107 11.60 -5.36 16.05
CA GLY A 107 12.97 -5.48 15.55
C GLY A 107 13.33 -4.39 14.53
N THR A 108 12.45 -4.09 13.56
CA THR A 108 12.70 -3.02 12.58
C THR A 108 12.78 -1.64 13.23
N VAL A 109 11.94 -1.38 14.24
CA VAL A 109 12.01 -0.14 15.04
C VAL A 109 13.36 0.00 15.73
N ALA A 110 13.80 -1.05 16.44
CA ALA A 110 15.06 -1.02 17.18
C ALA A 110 16.26 -0.85 16.25
N LEU A 111 16.31 -1.60 15.15
CA LEU A 111 17.37 -1.51 14.15
C LEU A 111 17.39 -0.16 13.44
N GLY A 112 16.22 0.42 13.17
CA GLY A 112 16.13 1.73 12.54
C GLY A 112 16.53 2.89 13.45
N ILE A 113 16.18 2.84 14.73
CA ILE A 113 16.69 3.79 15.74
C ILE A 113 18.20 3.69 15.85
N LEU A 114 18.73 2.45 15.89
CA LEU A 114 20.17 2.21 15.92
C LEU A 114 20.84 2.81 14.68
N LEU A 115 20.29 2.58 13.48
CA LEU A 115 20.80 3.15 12.23
C LEU A 115 20.80 4.69 12.26
N LEU A 116 19.69 5.31 12.63
CA LEU A 116 19.57 6.78 12.76
C LEU A 116 20.59 7.35 13.75
N TYR A 117 20.78 6.68 14.88
CA TYR A 117 21.75 7.10 15.88
C TYR A 117 23.18 6.97 15.35
N THR A 118 23.55 5.82 14.78
CA THR A 118 24.90 5.58 14.28
C THR A 118 25.27 6.46 13.09
N SER A 119 24.28 6.85 12.27
CA SER A 119 24.48 7.74 11.13
C SER A 119 24.41 9.23 11.48
N GLY A 120 23.84 9.58 12.65
CA GLY A 120 23.68 10.97 13.09
C GLY A 120 24.80 11.49 14.00
N VAL A 121 25.71 10.64 14.45
CA VAL A 121 26.87 11.03 15.28
C VAL A 121 27.93 11.71 14.39
N PRO A 122 28.60 12.79 14.83
CA PRO A 122 29.69 13.41 14.07
C PRO A 122 30.80 12.37 13.88
N SER A 123 31.20 12.06 12.63
CA SER A 123 32.06 10.93 12.18
C SER A 123 31.38 9.58 11.91
N GLY A 124 30.05 9.49 11.98
CA GLY A 124 29.30 8.32 11.54
C GLY A 124 29.25 8.23 10.01
N ASP A 125 29.70 7.12 9.45
CA ASP A 125 29.60 6.83 8.01
C ASP A 125 28.41 5.90 7.77
N TYR A 126 27.45 6.33 6.94
CA TYR A 126 26.27 5.54 6.58
C TYR A 126 26.63 4.25 5.84
N PHE A 127 27.74 4.24 5.09
CA PHE A 127 28.18 3.15 4.24
C PHE A 127 29.29 2.30 4.85
N ALA A 128 29.83 2.69 6.02
CA ALA A 128 30.90 1.95 6.69
C ALA A 128 30.61 1.61 8.17
N GLY A 129 31.32 0.61 8.68
CA GLY A 129 31.31 0.28 10.12
C GLY A 129 30.00 -0.32 10.64
N LEU A 130 29.53 0.17 11.79
CA LEU A 130 28.36 -0.36 12.48
C LEU A 130 27.04 0.09 11.82
N ALA A 131 27.00 1.29 11.24
CA ALA A 131 25.83 1.83 10.56
C ALA A 131 25.50 1.03 9.29
N ALA A 132 26.52 0.67 8.51
CA ALA A 132 26.41 -0.26 7.38
C ALA A 132 25.71 -1.58 7.74
N LYS A 133 26.20 -2.24 8.80
CA LYS A 133 25.64 -3.52 9.26
C LYS A 133 24.22 -3.36 9.81
N ALA A 134 23.97 -2.28 10.55
CA ALA A 134 22.64 -1.94 11.04
C ALA A 134 21.66 -1.65 9.89
N GLY A 135 22.13 -0.98 8.83
CA GLY A 135 21.38 -0.69 7.61
C GLY A 135 20.97 -1.97 6.89
N VAL A 136 21.92 -2.86 6.60
CA VAL A 136 21.62 -4.15 5.96
C VAL A 136 20.64 -4.96 6.80
N ALA A 137 20.84 -5.02 8.12
CA ALA A 137 19.93 -5.73 9.03
C ALA A 137 18.53 -5.10 9.03
N TYR A 138 18.44 -3.76 9.08
CA TYR A 138 17.19 -3.01 9.03
C TYR A 138 16.43 -3.31 7.73
N TYR A 139 17.05 -3.07 6.57
CA TYR A 139 16.40 -3.27 5.27
C TYR A 139 16.00 -4.74 5.04
N SER A 140 16.86 -5.69 5.43
CA SER A 140 16.54 -7.13 5.34
C SER A 140 15.33 -7.51 6.19
N THR A 141 15.26 -6.98 7.42
CA THR A 141 14.16 -7.26 8.36
C THR A 141 12.85 -6.65 7.86
N THR A 142 12.88 -5.43 7.34
CA THR A 142 11.71 -4.76 6.77
C THR A 142 11.19 -5.50 5.53
N ILE A 143 12.08 -5.93 4.62
CA ILE A 143 11.69 -6.74 3.46
C ILE A 143 11.08 -8.07 3.92
N ALA A 144 11.70 -8.75 4.88
CA ALA A 144 11.16 -10.00 5.43
C ALA A 144 9.77 -9.79 6.05
N LEU A 145 9.55 -8.72 6.81
CA LEU A 145 8.24 -8.37 7.37
C LEU A 145 7.18 -8.19 6.27
N ASN A 146 7.53 -7.50 5.19
CA ASN A 146 6.64 -7.25 4.07
C ASN A 146 6.28 -8.56 3.33
N VAL A 147 7.27 -9.41 3.06
CA VAL A 147 7.07 -10.71 2.42
C VAL A 147 6.18 -11.59 3.29
N ILE A 148 6.49 -11.74 4.59
CA ILE A 148 5.72 -12.55 5.52
C ILE A 148 4.27 -12.05 5.61
N SER A 149 4.08 -10.74 5.78
CA SER A 149 2.74 -10.13 5.88
C SER A 149 1.94 -10.32 4.60
N THR A 150 2.58 -10.12 3.44
CA THR A 150 1.96 -10.32 2.12
C THR A 150 1.59 -11.78 1.90
N SER A 151 2.47 -12.73 2.23
CA SER A 151 2.21 -14.16 2.14
C SER A 151 1.07 -14.60 3.04
N LEU A 152 0.99 -14.10 4.28
CA LEU A 152 -0.14 -14.36 5.19
C LEU A 152 -1.45 -13.86 4.59
N ILE A 153 -1.48 -12.61 4.12
CA ILE A 153 -2.67 -12.02 3.50
C ILE A 153 -3.12 -12.84 2.27
N CYS A 154 -2.19 -13.14 1.36
CA CYS A 154 -2.48 -13.89 0.15
C CYS A 154 -2.94 -15.32 0.46
N GLY A 155 -2.29 -16.00 1.41
CA GLY A 155 -2.63 -17.35 1.84
C GLY A 155 -4.05 -17.44 2.41
N ARG A 156 -4.44 -16.48 3.27
CA ARG A 156 -5.79 -16.43 3.85
C ARG A 156 -6.87 -16.19 2.79
N ILE A 157 -6.63 -15.26 1.88
CA ILE A 157 -7.59 -14.97 0.80
C ILE A 157 -7.70 -16.17 -0.13
N ALA A 158 -6.59 -16.84 -0.47
CA ALA A 158 -6.60 -18.06 -1.26
C ALA A 158 -7.36 -19.21 -0.56
N PHE A 159 -7.22 -19.35 0.75
CA PHE A 159 -7.99 -20.32 1.54
C PHE A 159 -9.49 -20.07 1.45
N PHE A 160 -9.95 -18.83 1.65
CA PHE A 160 -11.37 -18.47 1.49
C PHE A 160 -11.87 -18.66 0.05
N ALA A 161 -11.04 -18.32 -0.95
CA ALA A 161 -11.38 -18.54 -2.36
C ALA A 161 -11.58 -20.03 -2.66
N ARG A 162 -10.73 -20.91 -2.10
CA ARG A 162 -10.86 -22.37 -2.23
C ARG A 162 -12.13 -22.89 -1.54
N GLN A 163 -12.44 -22.40 -0.35
CA GLN A 163 -13.65 -22.79 0.39
C GLN A 163 -14.92 -22.40 -0.38
N MET A 164 -15.01 -21.18 -0.91
CA MET A 164 -16.18 -20.74 -1.70
C MET A 164 -16.30 -21.38 -3.07
N ARG A 165 -15.20 -21.90 -3.64
CA ARG A 165 -15.25 -22.70 -4.87
C ARG A 165 -15.93 -24.05 -4.62
N SER A 166 -15.87 -24.58 -3.39
CA SER A 166 -16.64 -25.76 -2.98
C SER A 166 -18.14 -25.49 -2.94
N ASP A 167 -18.56 -24.24 -2.68
CA ASP A 167 -19.96 -23.83 -2.51
C ASP A 167 -20.60 -23.31 -3.82
N LEU A 168 -20.06 -23.66 -4.99
CA LEU A 168 -20.56 -23.33 -6.34
C LEU A 168 -20.64 -21.82 -6.70
N ASN A 169 -20.08 -20.91 -5.91
CA ASN A 169 -20.13 -19.47 -6.19
C ASN A 169 -18.88 -18.97 -6.95
N LEU A 170 -18.73 -19.40 -8.22
CA LEU A 170 -17.53 -19.13 -9.05
C LEU A 170 -17.23 -17.63 -9.23
N ALA A 171 -18.26 -16.79 -9.34
CA ALA A 171 -18.08 -15.33 -9.52
C ALA A 171 -17.47 -14.67 -8.27
N ALA A 172 -17.79 -15.17 -7.08
CA ALA A 172 -17.22 -14.67 -5.85
C ALA A 172 -15.78 -15.18 -5.65
N SER A 173 -15.48 -16.42 -6.06
CA SER A 173 -14.13 -16.97 -6.06
C SER A 173 -13.16 -16.20 -6.97
N SER A 174 -13.60 -15.79 -8.18
CA SER A 174 -12.73 -15.04 -9.11
C SER A 174 -12.39 -13.65 -8.59
N ALA A 175 -13.30 -13.00 -7.86
CA ALA A 175 -13.05 -11.71 -7.22
C ALA A 175 -11.94 -11.80 -6.15
N TYR A 176 -11.89 -12.88 -5.36
CA TYR A 176 -10.83 -13.10 -4.37
C TYR A 176 -9.47 -13.39 -5.01
N VAL A 177 -9.42 -14.20 -6.07
CA VAL A 177 -8.17 -14.47 -6.80
C VAL A 177 -7.63 -13.19 -7.43
N ASN A 178 -8.50 -12.37 -8.02
CA ASN A 178 -8.11 -11.07 -8.55
C ASN A 178 -7.58 -10.13 -7.43
N ALA A 179 -8.22 -10.13 -6.25
CA ALA A 179 -7.75 -9.37 -5.10
C ALA A 179 -6.34 -9.81 -4.64
N VAL A 180 -6.04 -11.11 -4.64
CA VAL A 180 -4.70 -11.63 -4.34
C VAL A 180 -3.69 -11.19 -5.39
N ALA A 181 -4.01 -11.36 -6.67
CA ALA A 181 -3.14 -10.95 -7.77
C ALA A 181 -2.77 -9.47 -7.68
N ILE A 182 -3.74 -8.60 -7.36
CA ILE A 182 -3.51 -7.16 -7.19
C ILE A 182 -2.54 -6.87 -6.03
N ILE A 183 -2.69 -7.57 -4.91
CA ILE A 183 -1.82 -7.37 -3.74
C ILE A 183 -0.39 -7.78 -4.10
N ILE A 184 -0.22 -8.92 -4.77
CA ILE A 184 1.09 -9.41 -5.22
C ILE A 184 1.70 -8.44 -6.23
N GLU A 185 0.97 -8.08 -7.29
CA GLU A 185 1.43 -7.13 -8.32
C GLU A 185 1.88 -5.81 -7.73
N SER A 186 1.21 -5.32 -6.68
CA SER A 186 1.55 -4.06 -6.02
C SER A 186 2.73 -4.18 -5.06
N ALA A 187 3.00 -5.37 -4.49
CA ALA A 187 4.07 -5.63 -3.54
C ALA A 187 5.40 -6.07 -4.20
N LEU A 188 5.33 -6.53 -5.46
CA LEU A 188 6.49 -7.00 -6.22
C LEU A 188 7.57 -5.92 -6.43
N PRO A 189 7.26 -4.69 -6.90
CA PRO A 189 8.30 -3.68 -7.15
C PRO A 189 9.07 -3.32 -5.88
N TYR A 190 8.36 -3.21 -4.76
CA TYR A 190 8.94 -2.93 -3.45
C TYR A 190 9.94 -4.01 -3.04
N THR A 191 9.52 -5.28 -3.07
CA THR A 191 10.38 -6.42 -2.67
C THR A 191 11.57 -6.57 -3.60
N LEU A 192 11.37 -6.44 -4.92
CA LEU A 192 12.43 -6.62 -5.92
C LEU A 192 13.51 -5.54 -5.80
N CYS A 193 13.11 -4.27 -5.64
CA CYS A 193 14.07 -3.17 -5.44
C CYS A 193 14.83 -3.32 -4.11
N GLY A 194 14.16 -3.78 -3.04
CA GLY A 194 14.83 -4.04 -1.76
C GLY A 194 15.88 -5.16 -1.85
N VAL A 195 15.57 -6.25 -2.55
CA VAL A 195 16.55 -7.34 -2.78
C VAL A 195 17.70 -6.85 -3.66
N ALA A 196 17.41 -6.12 -4.74
CA ALA A 196 18.43 -5.55 -5.62
C ALA A 196 19.36 -4.58 -4.87
N PHE A 197 18.82 -3.81 -3.92
CA PHE A 197 19.60 -2.96 -3.02
C PHE A 197 20.56 -3.79 -2.16
N ILE A 198 20.08 -4.81 -1.44
CA ILE A 198 20.94 -5.63 -0.56
C ILE A 198 22.04 -6.33 -1.38
N VAL A 199 21.71 -6.84 -2.56
CA VAL A 199 22.69 -7.49 -3.45
C VAL A 199 23.73 -6.49 -3.95
N SER A 200 23.31 -5.33 -4.44
CA SER A 200 24.24 -4.31 -4.95
C SER A 200 25.13 -3.77 -3.83
N TYR A 201 24.58 -3.58 -2.63
CA TYR A 201 25.30 -3.18 -1.44
C TYR A 201 26.35 -4.22 -1.01
N GLY A 202 25.98 -5.51 -0.99
CA GLY A 202 26.89 -6.60 -0.67
C GLY A 202 28.02 -6.79 -1.69
N LEU A 203 27.79 -6.39 -2.95
CA LEU A 203 28.79 -6.38 -4.00
C LEU A 203 29.66 -5.10 -4.00
N GLY A 204 29.33 -4.09 -3.18
CA GLY A 204 30.07 -2.83 -3.05
C GLY A 204 30.05 -1.98 -4.31
N ASN A 205 28.88 -1.87 -4.95
CA ASN A 205 28.81 -1.68 -6.39
C ASN A 205 28.25 -0.33 -6.89
N GLY A 206 28.27 0.80 -6.18
CA GLY A 206 27.76 2.11 -6.64
C GLY A 206 26.25 2.20 -7.01
N LEU A 207 25.60 1.09 -7.35
CA LEU A 207 24.18 0.97 -7.69
C LEU A 207 23.30 0.89 -6.44
N GLU A 208 23.87 0.71 -5.25
CA GLU A 208 23.14 0.68 -3.99
C GLU A 208 22.30 1.95 -3.78
N ILE A 209 22.83 3.14 -4.10
CA ILE A 209 22.11 4.41 -3.93
C ILE A 209 20.88 4.48 -4.85
N LEU A 210 21.00 3.97 -6.08
CA LEU A 210 19.91 3.91 -7.04
C LEU A 210 18.79 2.98 -6.55
N PHE A 211 19.13 1.75 -6.17
CA PHE A 211 18.13 0.79 -5.70
C PHE A 211 17.51 1.19 -4.36
N LEU A 212 18.27 1.83 -3.47
CA LEU A 212 17.74 2.38 -2.23
C LEU A 212 16.70 3.48 -2.50
N SER A 213 16.97 4.36 -3.45
CA SER A 213 16.04 5.43 -3.85
C SER A 213 14.75 4.85 -4.43
N LEU A 214 14.85 3.87 -5.32
CA LEU A 214 13.70 3.16 -5.87
C LEU A 214 12.91 2.43 -4.78
N TYR A 215 13.59 1.75 -3.87
CA TYR A 215 12.97 1.07 -2.73
C TYR A 215 12.12 2.02 -1.88
N ILE A 216 12.66 3.19 -1.50
CA ILE A 216 11.93 4.18 -0.69
C ILE A 216 10.71 4.72 -1.45
N MET A 217 10.84 4.99 -2.76
CA MET A 217 9.70 5.42 -3.58
C MET A 217 8.59 4.36 -3.63
N PHE A 218 8.95 3.09 -3.87
CA PHE A 218 7.97 2.00 -3.93
C PHE A 218 7.33 1.69 -2.58
N THR A 219 8.01 1.99 -1.47
CA THR A 219 7.44 1.90 -0.11
C THR A 219 6.18 2.75 0.04
N CYS A 220 6.15 3.92 -0.58
CA CYS A 220 4.98 4.81 -0.55
C CYS A 220 3.93 4.44 -1.60
N ILE A 221 4.38 4.10 -2.81
CA ILE A 221 3.48 3.83 -3.94
C ILE A 221 2.68 2.55 -3.71
N SER A 222 3.29 1.50 -3.15
CA SER A 222 2.63 0.21 -2.99
C SER A 222 1.36 0.27 -2.11
N PRO A 223 1.40 0.86 -0.88
CA PRO A 223 0.18 1.07 -0.09
C PRO A 223 -0.87 1.92 -0.79
N GLN A 224 -0.46 2.97 -1.52
CA GLN A 224 -1.38 3.86 -2.24
C GLN A 224 -2.10 3.14 -3.39
N LEU A 225 -1.38 2.34 -4.19
CA LEU A 225 -1.94 1.52 -5.27
C LEU A 225 -2.96 0.53 -4.72
N ILE A 226 -2.65 -0.10 -3.58
CA ILE A 226 -3.55 -1.04 -2.95
C ILE A 226 -4.81 -0.34 -2.43
N VAL A 227 -4.69 0.82 -1.77
CA VAL A 227 -5.84 1.61 -1.30
C VAL A 227 -6.71 2.06 -2.48
N MET A 228 -6.10 2.58 -3.54
CA MET A 228 -6.80 3.00 -4.75
C MET A 228 -7.58 1.83 -5.36
N ARG A 229 -6.95 0.66 -5.48
CA ARG A 229 -7.60 -0.56 -6.00
C ARG A 229 -8.73 -1.06 -5.10
N VAL A 230 -8.60 -1.01 -3.77
CA VAL A 230 -9.68 -1.37 -2.84
C VAL A 230 -10.88 -0.44 -2.99
N ILE A 231 -10.64 0.86 -3.16
CA ILE A 231 -11.71 1.84 -3.39
C ILE A 231 -12.40 1.57 -4.72
N SER A 232 -11.64 1.32 -5.80
CA SER A 232 -12.16 1.00 -7.13
C SER A 232 -12.93 -0.32 -7.17
N GLY A 233 -12.44 -1.36 -6.49
CA GLY A 233 -13.12 -2.66 -6.39
C GLY A 233 -14.46 -2.55 -5.65
N ARG A 234 -14.50 -1.83 -4.53
CA ARG A 234 -15.76 -1.53 -3.82
C ARG A 234 -16.73 -0.70 -4.67
N ALA A 235 -16.22 0.20 -5.50
CA ALA A 235 -17.03 1.00 -6.42
C ALA A 235 -17.66 0.12 -7.51
N TRP A 236 -16.90 -0.82 -8.06
CA TRP A 236 -17.37 -1.79 -9.06
C TRP A 236 -18.46 -2.72 -8.51
N THR A 237 -18.25 -3.34 -7.35
CA THR A 237 -19.25 -4.21 -6.70
C THR A 237 -20.55 -3.45 -6.42
N ARG A 238 -20.47 -2.17 -6.02
CA ARG A 238 -21.65 -1.33 -5.82
C ARG A 238 -22.37 -0.99 -7.11
N GLN A 239 -21.65 -0.69 -8.19
CA GLN A 239 -22.28 -0.45 -9.50
C GLN A 239 -23.01 -1.70 -9.98
N GLN A 240 -22.44 -2.89 -9.76
CA GLN A 240 -23.11 -4.15 -10.07
C GLN A 240 -24.37 -4.34 -9.22
N ALA A 241 -24.29 -4.16 -7.88
CA ALA A 241 -25.44 -4.24 -7.01
C ALA A 241 -26.54 -3.22 -7.37
N ALA A 242 -26.17 -1.99 -7.70
CA ALA A 242 -27.09 -0.95 -8.14
C ALA A 242 -27.76 -1.28 -9.48
N ARG A 243 -27.01 -1.84 -10.44
CA ARG A 243 -27.55 -2.32 -11.73
C ARG A 243 -28.52 -3.48 -11.53
N THR A 244 -28.19 -4.44 -10.68
CA THR A 244 -29.10 -5.57 -10.35
C THR A 244 -30.38 -5.06 -9.70
N LEU A 245 -30.28 -4.13 -8.74
CA LEU A 245 -31.46 -3.51 -8.11
C LEU A 245 -32.31 -2.72 -9.12
N SER A 246 -31.70 -1.97 -10.04
CA SER A 246 -32.45 -1.25 -11.08
C SER A 246 -33.17 -2.21 -12.03
N ILE A 247 -32.54 -3.32 -12.41
CA ILE A 247 -33.13 -4.36 -13.26
C ILE A 247 -34.33 -5.01 -12.55
N VAL A 248 -34.19 -5.37 -11.27
CA VAL A 248 -35.31 -5.92 -10.48
C VAL A 248 -36.46 -4.92 -10.38
N SER A 249 -36.17 -3.64 -10.19
CA SER A 249 -37.20 -2.59 -10.16
C SER A 249 -37.90 -2.39 -11.51
N SER A 250 -37.20 -2.52 -12.64
CA SER A 250 -37.81 -2.43 -13.97
C SER A 250 -38.65 -3.66 -14.30
N PHE A 251 -38.23 -4.86 -13.87
CA PHE A 251 -39.05 -6.06 -14.00
C PHE A 251 -40.30 -6.01 -13.12
N GLY A 252 -40.19 -5.47 -11.90
CA GLY A 252 -41.34 -5.20 -11.03
C GLY A 252 -42.30 -4.18 -11.63
N ALA A 253 -41.80 -3.08 -12.20
CA ALA A 253 -42.62 -2.07 -12.86
C ALA A 253 -43.33 -2.62 -14.13
N SER A 254 -42.64 -3.43 -14.93
CA SER A 254 -43.26 -4.10 -16.09
C SER A 254 -44.33 -5.11 -15.68
N GLN A 255 -44.14 -5.89 -14.60
CA GLN A 255 -45.19 -6.79 -14.11
C GLN A 255 -46.42 -6.04 -13.61
N THR A 256 -46.25 -4.89 -12.94
CA THR A 256 -47.38 -4.07 -12.47
C THR A 256 -48.15 -3.45 -13.65
N MET A 257 -47.46 -2.98 -14.70
CA MET A 257 -48.12 -2.46 -15.90
C MET A 257 -48.85 -3.56 -16.69
N VAL A 258 -48.27 -4.76 -16.83
CA VAL A 258 -48.94 -5.89 -17.49
C VAL A 258 -50.16 -6.35 -16.69
N ARG A 259 -50.10 -6.34 -15.35
CA ARG A 259 -51.26 -6.64 -14.49
C ARG A 259 -52.36 -5.59 -14.60
N SER A 260 -52.00 -4.30 -14.67
CA SER A 260 -52.96 -3.21 -14.84
C SER A 260 -53.67 -3.28 -16.19
N ALA A 261 -52.93 -3.53 -17.27
CA ALA A 261 -53.49 -3.69 -18.62
C ALA A 261 -54.38 -4.95 -18.75
N ALA A 262 -54.01 -6.05 -18.09
CA ALA A 262 -54.83 -7.26 -18.02
C ALA A 262 -56.13 -7.05 -17.21
N MET A 263 -56.10 -6.17 -16.20
CA MET A 263 -57.26 -5.84 -15.38
C MET A 263 -58.24 -4.92 -16.14
N GLU A 264 -57.73 -3.98 -16.94
CA GLU A 264 -58.53 -3.11 -17.84
C GLU A 264 -59.25 -3.91 -18.94
N THR A 265 -58.55 -4.84 -19.60
CA THR A 265 -59.16 -5.72 -20.61
C THR A 265 -60.20 -6.68 -20.04
N SER A 266 -60.05 -7.08 -18.77
CA SER A 266 -61.04 -7.91 -18.07
C SER A 266 -62.32 -7.12 -17.72
N SER A 267 -62.20 -5.81 -17.44
CA SER A 267 -63.36 -4.94 -17.18
C SER A 267 -64.15 -4.57 -18.44
N GLU A 268 -63.50 -4.41 -19.59
CA GLU A 268 -64.19 -4.15 -20.87
C GLU A 268 -64.97 -5.38 -21.37
N SER A 269 -64.46 -6.59 -21.15
CA SER A 269 -65.13 -7.85 -21.50
C SER A 269 -66.45 -8.08 -20.74
N ASN A 270 -66.65 -7.46 -19.58
CA ASN A 270 -67.81 -7.71 -18.71
C ASN A 270 -68.92 -6.66 -18.86
N GLY A 271 -68.73 -5.64 -19.72
CA GLY A 271 -69.70 -4.56 -19.96
C GLY A 271 -70.48 -4.66 -21.28
N GLY A 272 -70.21 -5.68 -22.12
CA GLY A 272 -70.80 -5.82 -23.46
C GLY A 272 -72.03 -6.73 -23.56
N GLY A 273 -72.58 -7.19 -22.45
CA GLY A 273 -73.76 -8.07 -22.41
C GLY A 273 -74.97 -7.38 -21.80
N ASN A 274 -75.66 -6.55 -22.61
CA ASN A 274 -77.09 -6.26 -22.50
C ASN A 274 -77.59 -5.55 -23.75
#